data_AF-A0A955E6T5-F1
#
_entry.id   AF-A0A955E6T5-F1
#
_cell.length_a   1.000
_cell.length_b   1.000
_cell.length_c   1.000
_cell.angle_alpha   90.00
_cell.angle_beta   90.00
_cell.angle_gamma   90.00
#
_symmetry.space_group_name_H-M   'P 1'
#
loop_
_entity.id
_entity.type
_entity.pdbx_description
1 polymer ?
#
loop_
_entity_poly.entity_id
_entity_poly.type
_entity_poly.pdbx_seq_one_letter_code
_entity_poly.pdbx_strand_id
1 'polypeptide(L)'
;MTPNRRNGFTLVEILIVVVILGILAALVVPQFSSATQDALRSSLARQVQMINQQVELYRIGNDGVLPTADPDDPMGEGGTKSGWGALISFEYLKEQPYNAFTKSFLLVEGDFATAAADLHTSDNGWYYDQTDGLIVYAAGYNKVTNQLSNELD
;
A
#
# COMPACT_ATOMS: atom_id res chain seq x y z
N MET A 1 -60.40 20.75 29.18
CA MET A 1 -59.08 20.12 29.04
C MET A 1 -59.23 18.84 28.25
N THR A 2 -58.88 18.84 26.96
CA THR A 2 -58.89 17.64 26.13
C THR A 2 -57.60 16.84 26.39
N PRO A 3 -57.68 15.55 26.76
CA PRO A 3 -56.50 14.76 27.06
C PRO A 3 -55.70 14.53 25.77
N ASN A 4 -54.44 14.98 25.79
CA ASN A 4 -53.48 14.74 24.72
C ASN A 4 -53.13 13.24 24.72
N ARG A 5 -53.62 12.48 23.72
CA ARG A 5 -53.27 11.07 23.55
C ARG A 5 -51.80 10.99 23.15
N ARG A 6 -50.96 10.57 24.09
CA ARG A 6 -49.56 10.23 23.80
C ARG A 6 -49.56 8.93 22.99
N ASN A 7 -49.30 9.04 21.70
CA ASN A 7 -49.08 7.89 20.84
C ASN A 7 -47.72 7.28 21.22
N GLY A 8 -47.73 6.10 21.83
CA GLY A 8 -46.53 5.33 22.13
C GLY A 8 -46.15 4.46 20.93
N PHE A 9 -44.85 4.24 20.74
CA PHE A 9 -44.33 3.29 19.75
C PHE A 9 -44.82 1.88 20.06
N THR A 10 -45.23 1.15 19.01
CA THR A 10 -45.61 -0.25 19.15
C THR A 10 -44.37 -1.14 19.16
N LEU A 11 -44.43 -2.29 19.85
CA LEU A 11 -43.37 -3.30 19.80
C LEU A 11 -43.12 -3.79 18.36
N VAL A 12 -44.19 -3.84 17.56
CA VAL A 12 -44.13 -4.28 16.16
C VAL A 12 -43.34 -3.30 15.29
N GLU A 13 -43.50 -1.98 15.50
CA GLU A 13 -42.70 -0.97 14.79
C GLU A 13 -41.21 -1.12 15.08
N ILE A 14 -40.83 -1.29 16.34
CA ILE A 14 -39.42 -1.47 16.70
C ILE A 14 -38.88 -2.80 16.12
N LEU A 15 -39.69 -3.87 16.13
CA LEU A 15 -39.32 -5.17 15.57
C LEU A 15 -39.04 -5.09 14.06
N ILE A 16 -39.90 -4.43 13.29
CA ILE A 16 -39.68 -4.27 11.84
C ILE A 16 -38.44 -3.42 11.56
N VAL A 17 -38.21 -2.36 12.34
CA VAL A 17 -37.04 -1.49 12.17
C VAL A 17 -35.74 -2.25 12.41
N VAL A 18 -35.62 -3.03 13.49
CA VAL A 18 -34.39 -3.80 13.76
C VAL A 18 -34.16 -4.90 12.72
N VAL A 19 -35.23 -5.49 12.17
CA VAL A 19 -35.14 -6.46 11.07
C VAL A 19 -34.60 -5.80 9.79
N ILE A 20 -35.13 -4.64 9.41
CA ILE A 20 -34.66 -3.90 8.23
C ILE A 20 -33.20 -3.45 8.43
N LEU A 21 -32.85 -2.92 9.60
CA LEU A 21 -31.47 -2.53 9.93
C LEU A 21 -30.52 -3.74 9.90
N GLY A 22 -30.95 -4.91 10.35
CA GLY A 22 -30.17 -6.14 10.28
C GLY A 22 -29.89 -6.60 8.85
N ILE A 23 -30.89 -6.53 7.95
CA ILE A 23 -30.73 -6.87 6.53
C ILE A 23 -29.79 -5.88 5.84
N LEU A 24 -29.98 -4.57 6.07
CA LEU A 24 -29.13 -3.54 5.48
C LEU A 24 -27.68 -3.66 5.96
N ALA A 25 -27.45 -3.89 7.26
CA ALA A 25 -26.11 -4.10 7.79
C ALA A 25 -25.41 -5.32 7.16
N ALA A 26 -26.14 -6.42 6.96
CA ALA A 26 -25.60 -7.64 6.34
C ALA A 26 -25.15 -7.44 4.88
N LEU A 27 -25.85 -6.60 4.11
CA LEU A 27 -25.51 -6.32 2.71
C LEU A 27 -24.33 -5.35 2.55
N VAL A 28 -24.18 -4.41 3.47
CA VAL A 28 -23.20 -3.31 3.34
C VAL A 28 -21.78 -3.75 3.74
N VAL A 29 -21.64 -4.60 4.75
CA VAL A 29 -20.32 -5.04 5.28
C VAL A 29 -19.40 -5.69 4.23
N PRO A 30 -19.83 -6.64 3.36
CA PRO A 30 -18.91 -7.30 2.43
C PRO A 30 -18.33 -6.37 1.35
N GLN A 31 -19.05 -5.30 0.97
CA GLN A 31 -18.64 -4.41 -0.12
C GLN A 31 -17.43 -3.52 0.24
N PHE A 32 -17.22 -3.21 1.52
CA PHE A 32 -16.12 -2.35 1.96
C PHE A 32 -14.74 -3.04 1.89
N SER A 33 -14.70 -4.37 2.02
CA SER A 33 -13.43 -5.12 2.03
C SER A 33 -12.74 -5.12 0.66
N SER A 34 -13.49 -5.37 -0.41
CA SER A 34 -12.95 -5.42 -1.78
C SER A 34 -12.50 -4.05 -2.30
N ALA A 35 -13.29 -3.00 -2.05
CA ALA A 35 -12.95 -1.64 -2.46
C ALA A 35 -11.62 -1.15 -1.84
N THR A 36 -11.34 -1.57 -0.60
CA THR A 36 -10.08 -1.24 0.08
C THR A 36 -8.88 -1.94 -0.58
N GLN A 37 -9.02 -3.22 -0.92
CA GLN A 37 -7.97 -3.99 -1.59
C GLN A 37 -7.66 -3.42 -2.98
N ASP A 38 -8.69 -3.08 -3.77
CA ASP A 38 -8.50 -2.47 -5.09
C ASP A 38 -7.79 -1.11 -5.00
N ALA A 39 -8.12 -0.30 -4.00
CA ALA A 39 -7.44 0.97 -3.75
C ALA A 39 -5.97 0.78 -3.39
N LEU A 40 -5.65 -0.25 -2.57
CA LEU A 40 -4.28 -0.62 -2.22
C LEU A 40 -3.47 -1.05 -3.44
N ARG A 41 -3.97 -2.00 -4.25
CA ARG A 41 -3.32 -2.43 -5.49
C ARG A 41 -3.03 -1.26 -6.42
N SER A 42 -4.03 -0.41 -6.62
CA SER A 42 -3.94 0.77 -7.49
C SER A 42 -2.92 1.80 -6.96
N SER A 43 -2.84 1.97 -5.64
CA SER A 43 -1.85 2.84 -4.99
C SER A 43 -0.44 2.30 -5.18
N LEU A 44 -0.21 1.02 -4.87
CA LEU A 44 1.10 0.39 -4.99
C LEU A 44 1.61 0.38 -6.44
N ALA A 45 0.75 0.04 -7.40
CA ALA A 45 1.09 0.08 -8.82
C ALA A 45 1.57 1.48 -9.26
N ARG A 46 0.86 2.54 -8.85
CA ARG A 46 1.26 3.93 -9.16
C ARG A 46 2.56 4.32 -8.47
N GLN A 47 2.73 3.96 -7.20
CA GLN A 47 3.93 4.30 -6.44
C GLN A 47 5.17 3.62 -7.05
N VAL A 48 5.10 2.32 -7.35
CA VAL A 48 6.19 1.58 -8.04
C VAL A 48 6.55 2.26 -9.35
N GLN A 49 5.55 2.62 -10.17
CA GLN A 49 5.79 3.32 -11.42
C GLN A 49 6.48 4.68 -11.22
N MET A 50 6.03 5.47 -10.25
CA MET A 50 6.60 6.77 -9.93
C MET A 50 8.04 6.65 -9.44
N ILE A 51 8.31 5.73 -8.51
CA ILE A 51 9.65 5.49 -7.96
C ILE A 51 10.62 5.08 -9.07
N ASN A 52 10.23 4.12 -9.92
CA ASN A 52 11.07 3.67 -11.02
C ASN A 52 11.37 4.79 -12.04
N GLN A 53 10.43 5.71 -12.25
CA GLN A 53 10.70 6.91 -13.05
C GLN A 53 11.72 7.82 -12.38
N GLN A 54 11.66 8.01 -11.06
CA GLN A 54 12.64 8.82 -10.33
C GLN A 54 14.03 8.17 -10.33
N VAL A 55 14.11 6.85 -10.20
CA VAL A 55 15.36 6.10 -10.35
C VAL A 55 15.95 6.31 -11.74
N GLU A 56 15.14 6.26 -12.79
CA GLU A 56 15.59 6.51 -14.16
C GLU A 56 16.08 7.95 -14.36
N LEU A 57 15.36 8.93 -13.83
CA LEU A 57 15.77 10.33 -13.89
C LEU A 57 17.08 10.57 -13.15
N TYR A 58 17.26 9.93 -12.00
CA TYR A 58 18.54 9.94 -11.29
C TYR A 58 19.66 9.40 -12.17
N ARG A 59 19.43 8.24 -12.79
CA ARG A 59 20.43 7.60 -13.66
C ARG A 59 20.84 8.52 -14.81
N ILE A 60 19.87 9.19 -15.44
CA ILE A 60 20.13 10.12 -16.54
C ILE A 60 20.88 11.36 -16.05
N GLY A 61 20.51 11.91 -14.88
CA GLY A 61 21.15 13.10 -14.31
C GLY A 61 22.55 12.87 -13.76
N ASN A 62 22.92 11.62 -13.48
CA ASN A 62 24.20 11.24 -12.88
C ASN A 62 25.04 10.35 -13.82
N ASP A 63 25.07 10.65 -15.13
CA ASP A 63 25.92 9.99 -16.13
C ASP A 63 25.80 8.45 -16.17
N GLY A 64 24.60 7.92 -15.94
CA GLY A 64 24.34 6.48 -15.95
C GLY A 64 24.60 5.79 -14.60
N VAL A 65 25.02 6.52 -13.58
CA VAL A 65 25.22 5.98 -12.23
C VAL A 65 23.86 5.75 -11.57
N LEU A 66 23.63 4.53 -11.10
CA LEU A 66 22.43 4.18 -10.35
C LEU A 66 22.43 4.91 -9.00
N PRO A 67 21.26 5.18 -8.38
CA PRO A 67 21.17 5.84 -7.07
C PRO A 67 21.62 4.93 -5.94
N THR A 68 22.79 4.30 -6.07
CA THR A 68 23.44 3.50 -5.05
C THR A 68 24.57 4.29 -4.42
N ALA A 69 24.42 4.61 -3.13
CA ALA A 69 25.43 5.37 -2.40
C ALA A 69 26.58 4.46 -1.92
N ASP A 70 26.30 3.16 -1.74
CA ASP A 70 27.19 2.18 -1.15
C ASP A 70 26.84 0.77 -1.68
N PRO A 71 27.81 -0.09 -2.06
CA PRO A 71 27.54 -1.50 -2.37
C PRO A 71 26.91 -2.29 -1.19
N ASP A 72 27.07 -1.85 0.06
CA ASP A 72 26.42 -2.41 1.25
C ASP A 72 25.12 -1.66 1.65
N ASP A 73 24.80 -0.53 1.00
CA ASP A 73 23.60 0.31 1.22
C ASP A 73 23.21 1.04 -0.08
N PRO A 74 22.58 0.34 -1.03
CA PRO A 74 22.56 0.76 -2.42
C PRO A 74 21.48 1.77 -2.76
N MET A 75 20.99 2.53 -1.78
CA MET A 75 20.32 3.81 -1.98
C MET A 75 20.56 4.74 -0.78
N GLY A 76 21.72 4.61 -0.14
CA GLY A 76 21.88 4.80 1.29
C GLY A 76 21.57 6.12 1.97
N GLU A 77 21.30 5.98 3.27
CA GLU A 77 21.98 6.67 4.38
C GLU A 77 21.69 5.89 5.69
N GLY A 78 22.36 4.75 5.88
CA GLY A 78 22.61 4.11 7.18
C GLY A 78 21.41 4.12 8.15
N GLY A 79 20.34 3.39 7.82
CA GLY A 79 19.18 3.21 8.70
C GLY A 79 18.31 4.45 8.99
N THR A 80 18.73 5.66 8.63
CA THR A 80 17.96 6.90 8.95
C THR A 80 16.87 7.21 7.93
N LYS A 81 17.02 6.72 6.69
CA LYS A 81 16.07 6.91 5.59
C LYS A 81 15.48 5.63 5.03
N SER A 82 15.56 4.53 5.76
CA SER A 82 14.96 3.24 5.37
C SER A 82 15.37 2.76 3.97
N GLY A 83 16.57 3.11 3.51
CA GLY A 83 17.08 2.77 2.17
C GLY A 83 16.66 3.74 1.06
N TRP A 84 16.19 4.96 1.34
CA TRP A 84 15.78 5.93 0.30
C TRP A 84 16.70 7.16 0.18
N GLY A 85 17.81 7.18 0.92
CA GLY A 85 18.62 8.38 1.13
C GLY A 85 19.15 9.00 -0.16
N ALA A 86 19.60 8.22 -1.15
CA ALA A 86 20.08 8.75 -2.43
C ALA A 86 18.98 9.56 -3.15
N LEU A 87 17.80 8.99 -3.40
CA LEU A 87 16.76 9.72 -4.10
C LEU A 87 16.23 10.92 -3.32
N ILE A 88 16.25 10.89 -1.99
CA ILE A 88 15.80 12.00 -1.15
C ILE A 88 16.85 13.12 -1.11
N SER A 89 18.11 12.77 -0.87
CA SER A 89 19.22 13.72 -0.74
C SER A 89 19.49 14.46 -2.05
N PHE A 90 19.28 13.81 -3.19
CA PHE A 90 19.37 14.43 -4.51
C PHE A 90 18.03 15.01 -5.02
N GLU A 91 17.03 15.15 -4.14
CA GLU A 91 15.73 15.79 -4.38
C GLU A 91 14.81 15.14 -5.44
N TYR A 92 15.09 13.91 -5.86
CA TYR A 92 14.21 13.13 -6.74
C TYR A 92 12.96 12.62 -6.02
N LEU A 93 13.06 12.38 -4.70
CA LEU A 93 11.93 12.13 -3.81
C LEU A 93 11.88 13.18 -2.71
N LYS A 94 10.67 13.57 -2.31
CA LYS A 94 10.46 14.50 -1.18
C LYS A 94 10.49 13.79 0.17
N GLU A 95 10.05 12.53 0.20
CA GLU A 95 9.98 11.71 1.40
C GLU A 95 10.07 10.23 1.04
N GLN A 96 10.21 9.39 2.07
CA GLN A 96 10.24 7.93 1.90
C GLN A 96 8.85 7.46 1.48
N PRO A 97 8.75 6.66 0.40
CA PRO A 97 7.47 6.12 -0.01
C PRO A 97 6.94 5.15 1.04
N TYR A 98 5.66 5.33 1.41
CA TYR A 98 4.99 4.49 2.39
C TYR A 98 4.21 3.38 1.72
N ASN A 99 4.58 2.12 1.99
CA ASN A 99 3.77 1.00 1.56
C ASN A 99 2.57 0.84 2.52
N ALA A 100 1.37 1.16 2.03
CA ALA A 100 0.14 1.06 2.83
C ALA A 100 -0.30 -0.39 3.13
N PHE A 101 0.21 -1.38 2.40
CA PHE A 101 -0.09 -2.79 2.60
C PHE A 101 0.70 -3.38 3.79
N THR A 102 2.02 -3.24 3.78
CA THR A 102 2.89 -3.72 4.87
C THR A 102 3.09 -2.70 5.99
N LYS A 103 2.67 -1.45 5.78
CA LYS A 103 2.83 -0.32 6.70
C LYS A 103 4.29 0.03 6.98
N SER A 104 5.15 -0.16 5.99
CA SER A 104 6.60 0.04 6.11
C SER A 104 7.16 0.99 5.03
N PHE A 105 8.29 1.60 5.38
CA PHE A 105 9.15 2.38 4.48
C PHE A 105 10.40 1.62 4.04
N LEU A 106 10.67 0.47 4.68
CA LEU A 106 11.94 -0.24 4.55
C LEU A 106 12.13 -0.75 3.12
N LEU A 107 13.22 -0.31 2.50
CA LEU A 107 13.71 -0.84 1.24
C LEU A 107 14.77 -1.90 1.53
N VAL A 108 14.60 -3.09 0.95
CA VAL A 108 15.54 -4.22 1.07
C VAL A 108 15.91 -4.78 -0.30
N GLU A 109 17.01 -5.53 -0.37
CA GLU A 109 17.38 -6.25 -1.59
C GLU A 109 16.41 -7.41 -1.84
N GLY A 110 15.99 -7.59 -3.09
CA GLY A 110 15.33 -8.81 -3.53
C GLY A 110 14.61 -8.67 -4.85
N ASP A 111 14.37 -9.82 -5.46
CA ASP A 111 13.74 -9.92 -6.76
C ASP A 111 12.22 -9.72 -6.70
N PHE A 112 11.60 -9.68 -7.89
CA PHE A 112 10.15 -9.57 -8.01
C PHE A 112 9.39 -10.69 -7.27
N ALA A 113 9.91 -11.92 -7.29
CA ALA A 113 9.25 -13.06 -6.68
C ALA A 113 9.19 -12.93 -5.15
N THR A 114 10.30 -12.49 -4.55
CA THR A 114 10.41 -12.23 -3.11
C THR A 114 9.48 -11.09 -2.70
N ALA A 115 9.48 -10.00 -3.45
CA ALA A 115 8.62 -8.85 -3.19
C ALA A 115 7.13 -9.23 -3.26
N ALA A 116 6.71 -9.95 -4.30
CA ALA A 116 5.32 -10.32 -4.52
C ALA A 116 4.78 -11.33 -3.47
N ALA A 117 5.66 -12.16 -2.91
CA ALA A 117 5.30 -13.15 -1.89
C ALA A 117 5.18 -12.57 -0.47
N ASP A 118 5.62 -11.33 -0.27
CA ASP A 118 5.75 -10.78 1.08
C ASP A 118 4.40 -10.49 1.76
N LEU A 119 4.32 -10.71 3.07
CA LEU A 119 3.06 -10.64 3.81
C LEU A 119 2.76 -9.21 4.30
N HIS A 120 1.47 -8.90 4.51
CA HIS A 120 1.04 -7.60 5.07
C HIS A 120 1.58 -7.30 6.48
N THR A 121 2.14 -8.30 7.18
CA THR A 121 2.78 -8.17 8.50
C THR A 121 4.29 -8.02 8.40
N SER A 122 4.86 -7.99 7.20
CA SER A 122 6.29 -7.83 6.97
C SER A 122 6.76 -6.45 7.41
N ASP A 123 7.98 -6.41 7.92
CA ASP A 123 8.68 -5.14 8.19
C ASP A 123 9.23 -4.51 6.89
N ASN A 124 9.16 -5.21 5.76
CA ASN A 124 9.65 -4.71 4.47
C ASN A 124 8.53 -3.94 3.73
N GLY A 125 8.85 -2.75 3.25
CA GLY A 125 7.94 -1.95 2.43
C GLY A 125 8.18 -2.16 0.94
N TRP A 126 9.45 -2.27 0.57
CA TRP A 126 9.90 -2.18 -0.81
C TRP A 126 11.09 -3.09 -1.02
N TYR A 127 11.22 -3.55 -2.26
CA TYR A 127 12.33 -4.36 -2.70
C TYR A 127 13.01 -3.68 -3.87
N TYR A 128 14.32 -3.80 -3.97
CA TYR A 128 15.04 -3.43 -5.18
C TYR A 128 15.84 -4.61 -5.73
N ASP A 129 15.94 -4.64 -7.05
CA ASP A 129 16.77 -5.56 -7.82
C ASP A 129 17.71 -4.73 -8.69
N GLN A 130 18.98 -5.14 -8.79
CA GLN A 130 20.00 -4.47 -9.59
C GLN A 130 20.43 -5.26 -10.81
N THR A 131 19.89 -6.47 -11.02
CA THR A 131 20.34 -7.42 -12.05
C THR A 131 20.27 -6.85 -13.46
N ASP A 132 19.19 -6.13 -13.78
CA ASP A 132 18.94 -5.50 -15.09
C ASP A 132 18.92 -3.96 -15.00
N GLY A 133 19.59 -3.41 -13.98
CA GLY A 133 19.45 -2.03 -13.52
C GLY A 133 18.57 -1.94 -12.28
N LEU A 134 18.62 -0.80 -11.57
CA LEU A 134 17.87 -0.64 -10.33
C LEU A 134 16.36 -0.55 -10.62
N ILE A 135 15.63 -1.58 -10.22
CA ILE A 135 14.16 -1.64 -10.33
C ILE A 135 13.59 -1.87 -8.93
N VAL A 136 12.58 -1.08 -8.57
CA VAL A 136 11.86 -1.18 -7.31
C VAL A 136 10.56 -1.96 -7.50
N TYR A 137 10.26 -2.80 -6.51
CA TYR A 137 9.01 -3.55 -6.34
C TYR A 137 8.36 -3.22 -5.00
N ALA A 138 7.03 -3.31 -4.93
CA ALA A 138 6.29 -3.16 -3.68
C ALA A 138 6.14 -4.51 -2.98
N ALA A 139 6.42 -4.55 -1.67
CA ALA A 139 6.19 -5.73 -0.84
C ALA A 139 4.69 -6.10 -0.84
N GLY A 140 4.43 -7.37 -1.10
CA GLY A 140 3.10 -7.98 -1.14
C GLY A 140 2.24 -7.62 -2.35
N TYR A 141 2.81 -7.03 -3.40
CA TYR A 141 2.08 -6.71 -4.63
C TYR A 141 2.66 -7.44 -5.85
N ASN A 142 1.84 -8.28 -6.47
CA ASN A 142 2.16 -8.95 -7.71
C ASN A 142 1.69 -8.12 -8.91
N LYS A 143 2.61 -7.46 -9.61
CA LYS A 143 2.30 -6.65 -10.82
C LYS A 143 1.81 -7.47 -12.02
N VAL A 144 2.07 -8.78 -12.07
CA VAL A 144 1.72 -9.66 -13.20
C VAL A 144 0.27 -10.12 -13.08
N THR A 145 -0.11 -10.61 -11.90
CA THR A 145 -1.49 -11.03 -11.64
C THR A 145 -2.37 -9.87 -11.18
N ASN A 146 -1.76 -8.72 -10.85
CA ASN A 146 -2.41 -7.56 -10.25
C ASN A 146 -3.19 -7.94 -8.97
N GLN A 147 -2.51 -8.64 -8.07
CA GLN A 147 -3.07 -9.12 -6.80
C GLN A 147 -2.14 -8.78 -5.64
N LEU A 148 -2.73 -8.67 -4.44
CA LEU A 148 -1.99 -8.61 -3.19
C LEU A 148 -1.70 -10.02 -2.67
N SER A 149 -0.65 -10.17 -1.87
CA SER A 149 -0.25 -11.50 -1.35
C SER A 149 -1.31 -12.17 -0.48
N ASN A 150 -2.19 -11.39 0.17
CA ASN A 150 -3.30 -11.90 0.98
C ASN A 150 -4.53 -12.34 0.16
N GLU A 151 -4.45 -12.27 -1.18
CA GLU A 151 -5.50 -12.68 -2.10
C GLU A 151 -5.16 -13.99 -2.83
N LEU A 152 -4.00 -14.58 -2.51
CA LEU A 152 -3.46 -15.78 -3.15
C LEU A 152 -3.89 -17.10 -2.48
N ASP A 153 -4.93 -17.06 -1.65
CA ASP A 153 -5.55 -18.25 -1.02
C ASP A 153 -6.57 -18.96 -1.94
#